data_AF-A0A3C1PIP7-F1
#
_entry.id   AF-A0A3C1PIP7-F1
#
_cell.length_a   1.000
_cell.length_b   1.000
_cell.length_c   1.000
_cell.angle_alpha   90.00
_cell.angle_beta   90.00
_cell.angle_gamma   90.00
#
_symmetry.space_group_name_H-M   'P 1'
#
loop_
_entity.id
_entity.type
_entity.pdbx_description
1 polymer ?
#
loop_
_entity_poly.entity_id
_entity_poly.type
_entity_poly.pdbx_seq_one_letter_code
_entity_poly.pdbx_strand_id
1 'polypeptide(L)'
;MKLSTSIRQYIGNFLLNRKLKRVSRRKEFNNLTSSKFVGILFNASDKDSHIYAKAFILDLEKRGLRVMSAGIADTALEIKEFP
;
A
#
# COMPACT_ATOMS: atom_id res chain seq x y z
N MET A 1 7.14 32.31 1.86
CA MET A 1 7.69 30.93 1.84
C MET A 1 8.97 30.92 1.00
N LYS A 2 10.07 30.39 1.54
CA LYS A 2 11.41 30.57 0.99
C LYS A 2 11.59 29.75 -0.30
N LEU A 3 11.76 30.44 -1.44
CA LEU A 3 11.93 29.89 -2.80
C LEU A 3 13.01 28.78 -2.89
N SER A 4 14.05 28.89 -2.05
CA SER A 4 15.15 27.92 -1.95
C SER A 4 14.75 26.56 -1.36
N THR A 5 13.64 26.49 -0.62
CA THR A 5 13.11 25.22 -0.09
C THR A 5 12.38 24.45 -1.18
N SER A 6 11.61 25.15 -2.03
CA SER A 6 10.87 24.55 -3.14
C SER A 6 11.80 23.93 -4.19
N ILE A 7 12.93 24.60 -4.49
CA ILE A 7 13.93 24.10 -5.44
C ILE A 7 14.62 22.84 -4.90
N ARG A 8 14.97 22.81 -3.61
CA ARG A 8 15.55 21.62 -2.97
C ARG A 8 14.60 20.44 -2.95
N GLN A 9 13.31 20.67 -2.66
CA GLN A 9 12.28 19.64 -2.73
C GLN A 9 12.11 19.11 -4.15
N TYR A 10 12.11 19.99 -5.16
CA TYR A 10 12.01 19.58 -6.56
C TYR A 10 13.15 18.66 -6.99
N ILE A 11 14.39 19.05 -6.68
CA ILE A 11 15.59 18.25 -7.00
C ILE A 11 15.58 16.92 -6.23
N GLY A 12 15.24 16.96 -4.94
CA GLY A 12 15.11 15.75 -4.11
C GLY A 12 14.10 14.77 -4.67
N ASN A 13 12.90 15.24 -5.01
CA ASN A 13 11.84 14.42 -5.59
C ASN A 13 12.22 13.88 -6.97
N PHE A 14 12.91 14.66 -7.80
CA PHE A 14 13.40 14.22 -9.10
C PHE A 14 14.39 13.05 -8.98
N LEU A 15 15.36 13.15 -8.06
CA LEU A 15 16.33 12.10 -7.80
C LEU A 15 15.66 10.85 -7.20
N LEU A 16 14.73 11.02 -6.26
CA LEU A 16 14.01 9.92 -5.62
C LEU A 16 13.15 9.16 -6.63
N ASN A 17 12.39 9.88 -7.47
CA ASN A 17 11.55 9.28 -8.51
C ASN A 17 12.38 8.51 -9.54
N ARG A 18 13.58 9.01 -9.88
CA ARG A 18 14.50 8.32 -10.79
C ARG A 18 15.06 7.04 -10.15
N LYS A 19 15.34 7.05 -8.85
CA LYS A 19 15.74 5.84 -8.10
C LYS A 19 14.61 4.81 -8.04
N LEU A 20 13.39 5.24 -7.69
CA LEU A 20 12.22 4.36 -7.62
C LEU A 20 11.88 3.70 -8.96
N LYS A 21 12.01 4.43 -10.08
CA LYS A 21 11.80 3.89 -11.43
C LYS A 21 12.87 2.88 -11.87
N ARG A 22 14.08 2.98 -11.32
CA ARG A 22 15.19 2.07 -11.62
C ARG A 22 15.17 0.79 -10.78
N VAL A 23 14.42 0.78 -9.68
CA VAL A 23 14.20 -0.44 -8.90
C VAL A 23 13.24 -1.32 -9.70
N SER A 24 13.78 -2.36 -10.32
CA SER A 24 13.01 -3.46 -10.89
C SER A 24 12.24 -4.14 -9.75
N ARG A 25 10.98 -3.73 -9.56
CA ARG A 25 10.08 -4.43 -8.65
C ARG A 25 9.68 -5.74 -9.30
N ARG A 26 10.31 -6.85 -8.87
CA ARG A 26 9.81 -8.17 -9.21
C ARG A 26 8.46 -8.36 -8.54
N LYS A 27 7.39 -8.39 -9.34
CA LYS A 27 6.06 -8.85 -8.89
C LYS A 27 6.13 -10.38 -8.80
N GLU A 28 6.59 -10.88 -7.68
CA GLU A 28 6.59 -12.32 -7.40
C GLU A 28 5.38 -12.69 -6.56
N PHE A 29 4.66 -13.75 -6.96
CA PHE A 29 3.68 -14.42 -6.11
C PHE A 29 4.43 -15.37 -5.17
N ASN A 30 5.06 -14.81 -4.14
CA ASN A 30 5.74 -15.62 -3.13
C ASN A 30 4.70 -16.16 -2.13
N ASN A 31 4.24 -17.38 -2.42
CA ASN A 31 3.80 -18.38 -1.46
C ASN A 31 2.62 -18.03 -0.53
N LEU A 32 1.43 -17.81 -1.11
CA LEU A 32 0.17 -17.89 -0.36
C LEU A 32 -0.09 -19.29 0.21
N THR A 33 0.60 -20.32 -0.30
CA THR A 33 0.46 -21.73 0.11
C THR A 33 1.01 -22.01 1.51
N SER A 34 2.08 -21.35 1.91
CA SER A 34 2.75 -21.56 3.21
C SER A 34 2.60 -20.40 4.20
N SER A 35 2.12 -19.26 3.73
CA SER A 35 1.94 -18.07 4.56
C SER A 35 0.82 -18.33 5.56
N LYS A 36 1.07 -18.14 6.86
CA LYS A 36 0.03 -18.22 7.91
C LYS A 36 -0.72 -16.90 8.09
N PHE A 37 -0.14 -15.81 7.60
CA PHE A 37 -0.64 -14.44 7.74
C PHE A 37 -0.62 -13.72 6.40
N VAL A 38 -1.69 -12.99 6.10
CA VAL A 38 -1.81 -12.21 4.86
C VAL A 38 -2.20 -10.77 5.21
N GLY A 39 -1.40 -9.81 4.74
CA GLY A 39 -1.71 -8.39 4.79
C GLY A 39 -2.32 -7.93 3.48
N ILE A 40 -3.48 -7.26 3.51
CA ILE A 40 -4.18 -6.76 2.32
C ILE A 40 -4.25 -5.23 2.40
N LEU A 41 -3.77 -4.58 1.34
CA LEU A 41 -3.90 -3.14 1.14
C LEU A 41 -4.82 -2.90 -0.06
N PHE A 42 -5.89 -2.13 0.14
CA PHE A 42 -6.84 -1.82 -0.92
C PHE A 42 -7.21 -0.34 -0.93
N ASN A 43 -7.66 0.16 -2.07
CA ASN A 43 -8.20 1.51 -2.16
C ASN A 43 -9.62 1.52 -1.57
N ALA A 44 -9.82 2.24 -0.47
CA ALA A 44 -11.11 2.38 0.17
C ALA A 44 -11.99 3.46 -0.50
N SER A 45 -11.41 4.36 -1.30
CA SER A 45 -12.17 5.31 -2.14
C SER A 45 -12.91 4.60 -3.28
N ASP A 46 -12.42 3.45 -3.71
CA ASP A 46 -13.02 2.65 -4.78
C ASP A 46 -13.94 1.56 -4.21
N LYS A 47 -15.24 1.69 -4.49
CA LYS A 47 -16.27 0.76 -4.02
C LYS A 47 -16.04 -0.66 -4.54
N ASP A 48 -15.56 -0.80 -5.76
CA ASP A 48 -15.31 -2.11 -6.36
C ASP A 48 -14.12 -2.77 -5.66
N SER A 49 -13.03 -2.02 -5.45
CA SER A 49 -11.88 -2.46 -4.64
C SER A 49 -12.30 -2.94 -3.24
N HIS A 50 -13.24 -2.26 -2.58
CA HIS A 50 -13.75 -2.70 -1.28
C HIS A 50 -14.50 -4.04 -1.36
N ILE A 51 -15.37 -4.21 -2.36
CA ILE A 51 -16.13 -5.45 -2.57
C ILE A 51 -15.17 -6.62 -2.84
N TYR A 52 -14.20 -6.42 -3.74
CA TYR A 52 -13.21 -7.45 -4.08
C TYR A 52 -12.32 -7.79 -2.89
N ALA A 53 -11.85 -6.78 -2.14
CA ALA A 53 -11.04 -7.01 -0.95
C ALA A 53 -11.80 -7.83 0.10
N LYS A 54 -13.08 -7.52 0.34
CA LYS A 54 -13.93 -8.27 1.27
C LYS A 54 -14.12 -9.72 0.85
N ALA A 55 -14.42 -9.96 -0.43
CA ALA A 55 -14.56 -11.32 -0.96
C ALA A 55 -13.26 -12.12 -0.83
N PHE A 56 -12.12 -11.47 -1.08
CA PHE A 56 -10.80 -12.09 -0.99
C PHE A 56 -10.38 -12.40 0.45
N ILE A 57 -10.66 -11.49 1.41
CA ILE A 57 -10.46 -11.73 2.84
C ILE A 57 -11.22 -13.00 3.27
N LEU A 58 -12.49 -13.11 2.90
CA LEU A 58 -13.31 -14.28 3.25
C LEU A 58 -12.79 -15.58 2.64
N ASP A 59 -12.28 -15.56 1.41
CA ASP A 59 -11.66 -16.75 0.79
C ASP A 59 -10.39 -17.18 1.54
N LEU A 60 -9.56 -16.23 1.98
CA LEU A 60 -8.34 -16.51 2.73
C LEU A 60 -8.63 -17.00 4.15
N GLU A 61 -9.60 -16.41 4.84
CA GLU A 61 -10.03 -16.86 6.17
C GLU A 61 -10.61 -18.28 6.11
N LYS A 62 -11.39 -18.62 5.07
CA LYS A 62 -11.89 -19.99 4.82
C LYS A 62 -10.76 -21.01 4.63
N ARG A 63 -9.60 -20.58 4.15
CA ARG A 63 -8.39 -21.41 4.02
C ARG A 63 -7.58 -21.51 5.31
N GLY A 64 -8.06 -20.93 6.41
CA GLY A 64 -7.41 -20.96 7.72
C GLY A 64 -6.28 -19.95 7.87
N LEU A 65 -6.22 -18.93 7.01
CA LEU A 65 -5.20 -17.88 7.05
C LEU A 65 -5.64 -16.75 7.96
N ARG A 66 -4.69 -16.17 8.71
CA ARG A 66 -4.94 -14.95 9.50
C ARG A 66 -4.78 -13.73 8.59
N VAL A 67 -5.85 -12.97 8.41
CA VAL A 67 -5.85 -11.83 7.50
C VAL A 67 -5.88 -10.51 8.28
N MET A 68 -5.07 -9.55 7.86
CA MET A 68 -5.16 -8.15 8.28
C MET A 68 -5.34 -7.30 7.03
N SER A 69 -6.30 -6.38 7.06
CA SER A 69 -6.58 -5.51 5.91
C SER A 69 -6.57 -4.04 6.31
N ALA A 70 -5.97 -3.19 5.49
CA ALA A 70 -6.06 -1.74 5.62
C ALA A 70 -6.52 -1.12 4.30
N GLY A 71 -7.55 -0.27 4.42
CA GLY A 71 -8.08 0.51 3.30
C GLY A 71 -7.46 1.90 3.30
N ILE A 72 -6.97 2.36 2.15
CA ILE A 72 -6.48 3.72 1.97
C ILE A 72 -7.57 4.50 1.23
N ALA A 73 -8.17 5.48 1.91
CA ALA A 73 -9.02 6.48 1.25
C ALA A 73 -8.17 7.70 0.88
N ASP A 74 -8.49 8.39 -0.21
CA ASP A 74 -7.77 9.58 -0.70
C ASP A 74 -7.93 10.82 0.20
N THR A 75 -8.19 10.63 1.49
CA THR A 75 -8.03 11.66 2.50
C THR A 75 -6.56 11.66 2.92
N ALA A 76 -5.88 12.78 2.65
CA ALA A 76 -4.50 13.06 3.06
C ALA A 76 -4.15 12.36 4.39
N LEU A 77 -3.13 11.51 4.35
CA LEU A 77 -2.60 10.71 5.45
C LEU A 77 -2.53 11.51 6.77
N GLU A 78 -3.58 11.42 7.60
CA GLU A 78 -3.44 11.60 9.04
C GLU A 78 -2.94 10.28 9.61
N ILE A 79 -1.62 10.15 9.69
CA ILE A 79 -0.99 9.08 10.45
C ILE A 79 -1.31 9.35 11.92
N LYS A 80 -2.34 8.68 12.44
CA LYS A 80 -2.57 8.61 13.89
C LYS A 80 -1.61 7.58 14.45
N GLU A 81 -0.49 8.06 15.00
CA GLU A 81 0.34 7.26 15.90
C GLU A 81 -0.53 6.95 17.13
N PHE A 82 -0.77 5.66 17.39
CA PHE A 82 -1.33 5.22 18.66
C PHE A 82 -0.16 4.97 19.65
N PRO A 83 -0.31 5.37 20.92
CA PRO A 83 0.72 5.22 21.95
C PRO A 83 1.04 3.76 22.28
#